data_AF-A0A847FV36-F1
#
_entry.id   AF-A0A847FV36-F1
#
_cell.length_a   1.000
_cell.length_b   1.000
_cell.length_c   1.000
_cell.angle_alpha   90.00
_cell.angle_beta   90.00
_cell.angle_gamma   90.00
#
_symmetry.space_group_name_H-M   'P 1'
#
loop_
_entity.id
_entity.type
_entity.pdbx_description
1 polymer ?
#
loop_
_entity_poly.entity_id
_entity_poly.type
_entity_poly.pdbx_seq_one_letter_code
_entity_poly.pdbx_strand_id
1 'polypeptide(L)'
;MFDETKLKALKERKQRWEETTMKKSVSRQGERLEKFMTTSSMPIERLYTPLDVEGMDYERDLGFPGEYPYTRGVHATMHRG
;
A
#
# COMPACT_ATOMS: atom_id res chain seq x y z
N MET A 1 12.69 3.11 7.88
CA MET A 1 12.38 1.91 7.05
C MET A 1 12.69 2.15 5.58
N PHE A 2 12.25 3.26 5.00
CA PHE A 2 12.58 3.63 3.61
C PHE A 2 13.57 4.79 3.57
N ASP A 3 14.39 4.82 2.53
CA ASP A 3 15.29 5.94 2.26
C ASP A 3 14.48 7.14 1.73
N GLU A 4 14.68 8.32 2.34
CA GLU A 4 13.91 9.53 2.01
C GLU A 4 14.10 9.96 0.54
N THR A 5 15.31 9.79 -0.01
CA THR A 5 15.58 10.16 -1.41
C THR A 5 14.82 9.25 -2.37
N LYS A 6 14.75 7.94 -2.06
CA LYS A 6 13.96 6.98 -2.83
C LYS A 6 12.46 7.23 -2.72
N LEU A 7 11.96 7.58 -1.53
CA LEU A 7 10.55 7.94 -1.36
C LEU A 7 10.18 9.19 -2.17
N LYS A 8 11.02 10.22 -2.15
CA LYS A 8 10.81 11.43 -2.96
C LYS A 8 10.79 11.10 -4.47
N ALA A 9 11.77 10.34 -4.95
CA ALA A 9 11.81 9.90 -6.35
C ALA A 9 10.58 9.07 -6.73
N LEU A 10 10.12 8.18 -5.84
CA LEU A 10 8.91 7.39 -6.03
C LEU A 10 7.65 8.27 -6.11
N LYS A 11 7.54 9.30 -5.26
CA LYS A 11 6.43 10.26 -5.28
C LYS A 11 6.36 11.00 -6.61
N GLU A 12 7.48 11.53 -7.10
CA GLU A 12 7.55 12.19 -8.41
C GLU A 12 7.21 11.22 -9.55
N ARG A 13 7.65 9.97 -9.46
CA ARG A 13 7.37 8.94 -10.47
C ARG A 13 5.89 8.53 -10.48
N LYS A 14 5.25 8.43 -9.30
CA LYS A 14 3.83 8.14 -9.13
C LYS A 14 2.99 9.27 -9.73
N GLN A 15 3.29 10.53 -9.39
CA GLN A 15 2.59 11.69 -9.95
C GLN A 15 2.70 11.74 -11.48
N ARG A 16 3.91 11.54 -12.03
CA ARG A 16 4.09 11.48 -13.49
C ARG A 16 3.24 10.38 -14.12
N TRP A 17 3.17 9.21 -13.51
CA TRP A 17 2.36 8.09 -14.01
C TRP A 17 0.86 8.41 -13.97
N GLU A 18 0.38 9.05 -12.91
CA GLU A 18 -1.02 9.49 -12.76
C GLU A 18 -1.39 10.48 -13.87
N GLU A 19 -0.56 11.49 -14.10
CA GLU A 19 -0.81 12.55 -15.09
C GLU A 19 -0.68 12.08 -16.55
N THR A 20 0.09 11.01 -16.80
CA THR A 20 0.40 10.54 -18.16
C THR A 20 -0.30 9.22 -18.49
N THR A 21 0.30 8.09 -18.10
CA THR A 21 -0.14 6.75 -18.47
C THR A 21 -1.54 6.44 -17.96
N MET A 22 -1.80 6.75 -16.68
CA MET A 22 -3.10 6.49 -16.06
C MET A 22 -4.19 7.35 -16.69
N LYS A 23 -4.00 8.68 -16.74
CA LYS A 23 -4.98 9.60 -17.31
C LYS A 23 -5.32 9.26 -18.77
N LYS A 24 -4.33 8.89 -19.58
CA LYS A 24 -4.53 8.43 -20.97
C LYS A 24 -5.37 7.16 -21.06
N SER A 25 -5.16 6.21 -20.14
CA SER A 25 -5.92 4.96 -20.10
C SER A 25 -7.38 5.23 -19.73
N VAL A 26 -7.60 6.00 -18.66
CA VAL A 26 -8.94 6.35 -18.16
C VAL A 26 -9.70 7.19 -19.18
N SER A 27 -9.05 8.15 -19.87
CA SER A 27 -9.73 8.94 -20.91
C SER A 27 -10.17 8.12 -22.12
N ARG A 28 -9.51 7.00 -22.39
CA ARG A 28 -9.79 6.14 -23.55
C ARG A 28 -10.87 5.10 -23.27
N GLN A 29 -10.81 4.47 -22.09
CA GLN A 29 -11.63 3.30 -21.77
C GLN A 29 -12.52 3.50 -20.55
N GLY A 30 -12.30 4.56 -19.77
CA GLY A 30 -12.95 4.73 -18.47
C GLY A 30 -12.50 3.68 -17.45
N GLU A 31 -13.13 3.72 -16.29
CA GLU A 31 -13.08 2.64 -15.30
C GLU A 31 -14.48 2.09 -15.08
N ARG A 32 -14.57 0.85 -14.59
CA ARG A 32 -15.86 0.15 -14.39
C ARG A 32 -16.77 0.87 -13.39
N LEU A 33 -16.18 1.50 -12.38
CA LEU A 33 -16.88 2.19 -11.31
C LEU A 33 -16.21 3.54 -11.08
N GLU A 34 -16.99 4.52 -10.62
CA GLU A 34 -16.45 5.81 -10.20
C GLU A 34 -15.56 5.68 -8.96
N LYS A 35 -15.96 4.80 -8.02
CA LYS A 35 -15.23 4.49 -6.79
C LYS A 35 -15.21 3.00 -6.55
N PHE A 36 -14.05 2.47 -6.16
CA PHE A 36 -13.91 1.10 -5.70
C PHE A 36 -13.92 1.11 -4.18
N MET A 37 -14.80 0.30 -3.58
CA MET A 37 -15.01 0.27 -2.13
C MET A 37 -14.99 -1.18 -1.64
N THR A 38 -14.51 -1.40 -0.42
CA THR A 38 -14.68 -2.66 0.29
C THR A 38 -16.14 -2.84 0.73
N THR A 39 -16.51 -4.06 1.16
CA THR A 39 -17.83 -4.33 1.76
C THR A 39 -18.09 -3.55 3.04
N SER A 40 -17.02 -3.12 3.73
CA SER A 40 -17.07 -2.25 4.91
C SER A 40 -17.03 -0.75 4.57
N SER A 41 -17.24 -0.38 3.31
CA SER A 41 -17.25 1.02 2.83
C SER A 41 -15.91 1.76 2.97
N MET A 42 -14.78 1.07 2.84
CA MET A 42 -13.46 1.72 2.74
C MET A 42 -13.06 1.91 1.26
N PRO A 43 -12.51 3.08 0.89
CA PRO A 43 -12.02 3.30 -0.47
C PRO A 43 -10.81 2.42 -0.80
N ILE A 44 -10.79 1.90 -2.03
CA ILE A 44 -9.69 1.13 -2.59
C ILE A 44 -8.99 2.01 -3.62
N GLU A 45 -7.73 2.35 -3.33
CA GLU A 45 -6.89 3.12 -4.24
C GLU A 45 -6.40 2.28 -5.42
N ARG A 46 -6.10 2.95 -6.54
CA ARG A 46 -5.66 2.28 -7.78
C ARG A 46 -4.33 1.54 -7.63
N LEU A 47 -3.46 2.05 -6.77
CA LEU A 47 -2.13 1.51 -6.54
C LEU A 47 -1.63 1.92 -5.16
N TYR A 48 -1.29 0.92 -4.34
CA TYR A 48 -0.56 1.10 -3.09
C TYR A 48 0.94 0.87 -3.32
N THR A 49 1.74 1.64 -2.60
CA THR A 49 3.19 1.79 -2.76
C THR A 49 3.83 1.99 -1.38
N PRO A 50 5.17 1.98 -1.28
CA PRO A 50 5.86 2.38 -0.04
C PRO A 50 5.47 3.74 0.53
N LEU A 51 4.97 4.68 -0.30
CA LEU A 51 4.48 5.98 0.18
C LEU A 51 3.28 5.83 1.11
N ASP A 52 2.47 4.78 0.92
CA ASP A 52 1.24 4.55 1.66
C ASP A 52 1.51 3.96 3.06
N VAL A 53 2.77 3.59 3.34
CA VAL A 53 3.24 3.07 4.63
C VAL A 53 4.53 3.77 5.08
N GLU A 54 4.82 4.98 4.59
CA GLU A 54 6.09 5.67 4.85
C GLU A 54 6.33 5.97 6.33
N GLY A 55 5.25 6.20 7.09
CA GLY A 55 5.28 6.44 8.54
C GLY A 55 5.12 5.20 9.41
N MET A 56 5.03 4.01 8.81
CA MET A 56 4.92 2.75 9.55
C MET A 56 6.23 2.45 10.28
N ASP A 57 6.13 2.13 11.56
CA ASP A 57 7.22 1.57 12.33
C ASP A 57 7.15 0.05 12.25
N TYR A 58 8.10 -0.58 11.57
CA TYR A 58 8.05 -2.01 11.29
C TYR A 58 8.02 -2.85 12.57
N GLU A 59 8.88 -2.53 13.53
CA GLU A 59 9.01 -3.33 14.75
C GLU A 59 7.81 -3.11 15.67
N ARG A 60 7.35 -1.87 15.80
CA ARG A 60 6.22 -1.52 16.67
C ARG A 60 4.86 -1.93 16.09
N ASP A 61 4.61 -1.68 14.81
CA ASP A 61 3.28 -1.81 14.19
C ASP A 61 3.05 -3.18 13.54
N LEU A 62 4.11 -3.83 13.01
CA LEU A 62 4.01 -5.12 12.32
C LEU A 62 4.65 -6.27 13.10
N GLY A 63 5.87 -6.08 13.60
CA GLY A 63 6.63 -7.03 14.43
C GLY A 63 6.94 -8.37 13.76
N PHE A 64 7.30 -9.35 14.59
CA PHE A 64 7.52 -10.75 14.20
C PHE A 64 6.39 -11.65 14.73
N PRO A 65 6.05 -12.75 14.03
CA PRO A 65 5.02 -13.68 14.53
C PRO A 65 5.45 -14.30 15.87
N GLY A 66 4.48 -14.49 16.78
CA GLY A 66 4.77 -14.96 18.14
C GLY A 66 5.23 -13.87 19.12
N GLU A 67 5.34 -12.62 18.67
CA GLU A 67 5.72 -11.46 19.49
C GLU A 67 4.69 -10.33 19.34
N TYR A 68 4.57 -9.47 20.35
CA TYR A 68 3.73 -8.26 20.26
C TYR A 68 4.15 -7.40 19.04
N PRO A 69 3.22 -6.78 18.29
CA PRO A 69 1.76 -6.69 18.49
C PRO A 69 0.95 -7.89 17.96
N TYR A 70 1.60 -9.00 17.60
CA TYR A 70 0.97 -10.19 17.04
C TYR A 70 0.23 -9.95 15.72
N THR A 71 0.49 -8.83 15.04
CA THR A 71 -0.09 -8.51 13.71
C THR A 71 0.18 -9.63 12.70
N ARG A 72 1.31 -10.33 12.84
CA ARG A 72 1.70 -11.47 11.97
C ARG A 72 1.33 -12.85 12.53
N GLY A 73 0.57 -12.89 13.61
CA GLY A 73 0.07 -14.11 14.25
C GLY A 73 0.69 -14.37 15.62
N VAL A 74 -0.05 -15.13 16.44
CA VAL A 74 0.27 -15.39 17.87
C VAL A 74 1.32 -16.48 18.09
N HIS A 75 1.66 -17.28 17.06
CA HIS A 75 2.62 -18.37 17.16
C HIS A 75 3.80 -18.14 16.23
N ALA A 76 5.03 -18.33 16.72
CA ALA A 76 6.26 -18.08 15.94
C ALA A 76 6.36 -18.91 14.65
N THR A 77 5.83 -20.14 14.65
CA THR A 77 5.88 -21.06 13.49
C THR A 77 4.57 -21.14 12.71
N MET A 78 3.52 -20.44 13.17
CA MET A 78 2.16 -20.51 12.63
C MET A 78 1.70 -21.97 12.39
N HIS A 79 1.48 -22.38 11.14
CA HIS A 79 0.93 -23.70 10.79
C HIS A 79 2.01 -24.70 10.34
N ARG A 80 3.27 -24.49 10.71
CA ARG A 80 4.41 -25.36 10.31
C ARG A 80 4.83 -26.36 11.39
N GLY A 81 4.17 -26.35 12.55
CA GLY A 81 4.41 -27.27 13.66
C GLY A 81 3.50 -28.48 13.64
#